data_AF-A0A6A6L885-F1
#
_entry.id   AF-A0A6A6L885-F1
#
_cell.length_a   1.000
_cell.length_b   1.000
_cell.length_c   1.000
_cell.angle_alpha   90.00
_cell.angle_beta   90.00
_cell.angle_gamma   90.00
#
_symmetry.space_group_name_H-M   'P 1'
#
loop_
_entity.id
_entity.type
_entity.pdbx_description
1 polymer ?
#
loop_
_entity_poly.entity_id
_entity_poly.type
_entity_poly.pdbx_seq_one_letter_code
_entity_poly.pdbx_strand_id
1 'polypeptide(L)'
;MNLYSDETRHGFEHTLSWLNQWACSRSFGLGTRIPWDKDFLVESLSDSTIYMAYYTVAHLLHNEDMYGTYKPHPVQPEQMTDEEFEYWYPSDLRVSGKDLIQNHLTFCIYNHTAIMAKKHWPHGFRCNGHIMLNSEKMSKSTGNFRTLRQAIEEFSADATRFSLADAGDGIDDANFVFETANAAILRLTKEISWMEEVLAAESCLRMGPPSTYADRVFANEMNIAVKMTDQNYRDYMFREALKTGFYDLQAARDEYRFSCGSGGMNHDLVQCFMDVKTRLITPICPHYAEYVWRELLKKDGFVVNAGWPSAGSPDRTLKAANKYLQDSIVLMRKLLQKHLLGSEKANKKGVSVAAVTEDKMTGLIYVNEQFDGWKAECLRILQSKFDSNKCIFAPDGEIIAALKNSSVGQATNFKQTQKLCMPFLRFKKDEAIAIGAQALELKLPFGEIDVLKENLDLIKRQIGLEEVEILAASDPDALAKAGSLVSLLNQNPASPGSPTAIFLTS
;
A
#
# COMPACT_ATOMS: atom_id res chain seq x y z
N MET A 1 -24.03 13.83 -1.52
CA MET A 1 -22.69 14.46 -1.40
C MET A 1 -21.77 13.52 -0.64
N ASN A 2 -20.61 13.19 -1.21
CA ASN A 2 -19.54 12.43 -0.56
C ASN A 2 -18.51 13.37 0.07
N LEU A 3 -18.06 13.09 1.30
CA LEU A 3 -17.18 13.98 2.08
C LEU A 3 -15.84 13.35 2.49
N TYR A 4 -15.63 12.07 2.20
CA TYR A 4 -14.36 11.33 2.36
C TYR A 4 -13.75 11.29 3.79
N SER A 5 -14.29 12.02 4.77
CA SER A 5 -13.97 11.90 6.19
C SER A 5 -15.15 12.35 7.07
N ASP A 6 -15.26 11.78 8.27
CA ASP A 6 -16.30 12.15 9.24
C ASP A 6 -16.05 13.55 9.83
N GLU A 7 -14.79 13.95 9.98
CA GLU A 7 -14.41 15.28 10.43
C GLU A 7 -14.89 16.36 9.47
N THR A 8 -14.78 16.12 8.15
CA THR A 8 -15.27 17.04 7.12
C THR A 8 -16.79 17.17 7.22
N ARG A 9 -17.51 16.06 7.43
CA ARG A 9 -18.96 16.05 7.67
C ARG A 9 -19.35 16.86 8.88
N HIS A 10 -18.73 16.60 10.03
CA HIS A 10 -18.99 17.35 11.25
C HIS A 10 -18.68 18.84 11.08
N GLY A 11 -17.63 19.18 10.31
CA GLY A 11 -17.29 20.56 9.97
C GLY A 11 -18.41 21.28 9.22
N PHE A 12 -18.99 20.65 8.20
CA PHE A 12 -20.14 21.19 7.49
C PHE A 12 -21.39 21.30 8.38
N GLU A 13 -21.75 20.24 9.11
CA GLU A 13 -22.92 20.24 9.99
C GLU A 13 -22.83 21.32 11.08
N HIS A 14 -21.64 21.47 11.66
CA HIS A 14 -21.36 22.54 12.61
C HIS A 14 -21.58 23.91 11.97
N THR A 15 -20.97 24.20 10.82
CA THR A 15 -21.14 25.50 10.15
C THR A 15 -22.57 25.78 9.73
N LEU A 16 -23.28 24.79 9.20
CA LEU A 16 -24.69 24.93 8.83
C LEU A 16 -25.58 25.26 10.02
N SER A 17 -25.20 24.85 11.24
CA SER A 17 -25.99 25.09 12.46
C SER A 17 -25.91 26.54 12.98
N TRP A 18 -24.78 27.23 12.78
CA TRP A 18 -24.55 28.57 13.33
C TRP A 18 -24.50 29.67 12.27
N LEU A 19 -24.24 29.33 11.00
CA LEU A 19 -24.13 30.33 9.93
C LEU A 19 -25.47 31.03 9.72
N ASN A 20 -25.44 32.36 9.75
CA ASN A 20 -26.59 33.23 9.54
C ASN A 20 -26.27 34.21 8.39
N GLN A 21 -26.82 35.43 8.44
CA GLN A 21 -26.54 36.48 7.46
C GLN A 21 -25.03 36.78 7.34
N TRP A 22 -24.53 36.76 6.11
CA TRP A 22 -23.17 37.10 5.75
C TRP A 22 -23.15 38.43 4.98
N ALA A 23 -22.30 39.36 5.39
CA ALA A 23 -22.16 40.65 4.70
C ALA A 23 -21.39 40.46 3.39
N CYS A 24 -22.12 40.40 2.26
CA CYS A 24 -21.55 40.10 0.94
C CYS A 24 -21.00 41.33 0.18
N SER A 25 -21.05 42.52 0.78
CA SER A 25 -20.69 43.80 0.13
C SER A 25 -19.52 44.50 0.84
N ARG A 26 -18.65 45.15 0.08
CA ARG A 26 -17.54 46.00 0.59
C ARG A 26 -17.40 47.29 -0.21
N SER A 27 -16.80 48.32 0.39
CA SER A 27 -16.62 49.65 -0.24
C SER A 27 -15.23 49.91 -0.82
N PHE A 28 -14.27 49.00 -0.60
CA PHE A 28 -12.88 49.17 -1.04
C PHE A 28 -12.27 47.83 -1.51
N GLY A 29 -11.32 47.91 -2.45
CA GLY A 29 -10.62 46.76 -3.04
C GLY A 29 -10.99 46.52 -4.51
N LEU A 30 -10.50 45.40 -5.06
CA LEU A 30 -10.86 44.93 -6.40
C LEU A 30 -12.12 44.04 -6.34
N GLY A 31 -12.87 43.90 -7.43
CA GLY A 31 -14.01 42.98 -7.49
C GLY A 31 -15.10 43.45 -8.43
N THR A 32 -16.20 42.71 -8.45
CA THR A 32 -17.37 43.04 -9.28
C THR A 32 -18.28 44.00 -8.51
N ARG A 33 -18.74 45.08 -9.16
CA ARG A 33 -19.71 46.02 -8.55
C ARG A 33 -21.08 45.39 -8.46
N ILE A 34 -21.82 45.69 -7.39
CA ILE A 34 -23.21 45.25 -7.26
C ILE A 34 -24.04 45.92 -8.37
N PRO A 35 -24.83 45.17 -9.16
CA PRO A 35 -25.44 45.71 -10.37
C PRO A 35 -26.50 46.79 -10.10
N TRP A 36 -27.15 46.76 -8.93
CA TRP A 36 -28.14 47.76 -8.49
C TRP A 36 -27.57 48.85 -7.56
N ASP A 37 -26.34 48.70 -7.05
CA ASP A 37 -25.71 49.67 -6.17
C ASP A 37 -24.19 49.71 -6.42
N LYS A 38 -23.77 50.61 -7.30
CA LYS A 38 -22.40 50.66 -7.81
C LYS A 38 -21.39 51.21 -6.81
N ASP A 39 -21.83 51.75 -5.68
CA ASP A 39 -20.95 52.21 -4.61
C ASP A 39 -20.32 51.03 -3.85
N PHE A 40 -20.92 49.84 -3.96
CA PHE A 40 -20.44 48.62 -3.32
C PHE A 40 -19.90 47.59 -4.33
N LEU A 41 -18.89 46.85 -3.88
CA LEU A 41 -18.34 45.67 -4.55
C LEU A 41 -18.79 44.40 -3.84
N VAL A 42 -18.94 43.31 -4.58
CA VAL A 42 -19.11 41.97 -4.01
C VAL A 42 -17.80 41.53 -3.37
N GLU A 43 -17.87 40.98 -2.16
CA GLU A 43 -16.69 40.44 -1.47
C GLU A 43 -16.29 39.05 -1.98
N SER A 44 -15.01 38.70 -1.84
CA SER A 44 -14.38 37.56 -2.50
C SER A 44 -14.94 36.17 -2.15
N LEU A 45 -15.51 35.96 -0.96
CA LEU A 45 -16.12 34.68 -0.60
C LEU A 45 -17.55 34.55 -1.16
N SER A 46 -18.16 35.65 -1.59
CA SER A 46 -19.52 35.70 -2.12
C SER A 46 -19.58 35.52 -3.63
N ASP A 47 -18.61 36.07 -4.38
CA ASP A 47 -18.52 35.90 -5.84
C ASP A 47 -17.81 34.58 -6.27
N SER A 48 -17.25 33.83 -5.33
CA SER A 48 -16.51 32.58 -5.57
C SER A 48 -17.31 31.29 -5.33
N THR A 49 -18.64 31.35 -5.34
CA THR A 49 -19.47 30.22 -4.87
C THR A 49 -19.98 29.29 -5.97
N ILE A 50 -20.20 29.81 -7.19
CA ILE A 50 -20.76 29.05 -8.34
C ILE A 50 -19.93 29.18 -9.64
N TYR A 51 -18.72 29.75 -9.57
CA TYR A 51 -17.86 29.98 -10.73
C TYR A 51 -17.44 28.69 -11.47
N MET A 52 -17.62 27.50 -10.87
CA MET A 52 -17.36 26.23 -11.56
C MET A 52 -18.28 26.04 -12.77
N ALA A 53 -19.51 26.57 -12.72
CA ALA A 53 -20.39 26.58 -13.89
C ALA A 53 -19.77 27.40 -15.03
N TYR A 54 -19.10 28.53 -14.71
CA TYR A 54 -18.40 29.35 -15.70
C TYR A 54 -17.24 28.60 -16.37
N TYR A 55 -16.57 27.66 -15.67
CA TYR A 55 -15.50 26.87 -16.29
C TYR A 55 -15.95 26.04 -17.49
N THR A 56 -17.20 25.57 -17.50
CA THR A 56 -17.76 24.78 -18.61
C THR A 56 -17.75 25.55 -19.93
N VAL A 57 -17.68 26.88 -19.86
CA VAL A 57 -17.87 27.76 -21.01
C VAL A 57 -16.79 28.81 -21.19
N ALA A 58 -15.91 29.01 -20.21
CA ALA A 58 -14.87 30.03 -20.24
C ALA A 58 -13.97 29.95 -21.50
N HIS A 59 -13.71 28.73 -21.97
CA HIS A 59 -12.90 28.47 -23.17
C HIS A 59 -13.56 28.92 -24.49
N LEU A 60 -14.88 29.16 -24.47
CA LEU A 60 -15.65 29.70 -25.59
C LEU A 60 -15.77 31.23 -25.52
N LEU A 61 -15.49 31.83 -24.35
CA LEU A 61 -15.73 33.26 -24.09
C LEU A 61 -14.46 34.12 -24.11
N HIS A 62 -13.28 33.57 -23.76
CA HIS A 62 -12.04 34.35 -23.67
C HIS A 62 -11.16 34.28 -24.93
N ASN A 63 -10.88 35.46 -25.53
CA ASN A 63 -10.17 35.61 -26.82
C ASN A 63 -8.68 35.22 -26.78
N GLU A 64 -8.15 34.96 -25.59
CA GLU A 64 -6.76 34.60 -25.36
C GLU A 64 -6.75 33.31 -24.53
N ASP A 65 -5.94 32.34 -24.93
CA ASP A 65 -5.62 31.26 -24.01
C ASP A 65 -4.72 31.75 -22.87
N MET A 66 -4.48 30.90 -21.88
CA MET A 66 -3.63 31.23 -20.73
C MET A 66 -2.16 31.57 -21.10
N TYR A 67 -1.75 31.39 -22.35
CA TYR A 67 -0.43 31.71 -22.88
C TYR A 67 -0.42 32.99 -23.74
N GLY A 68 -1.56 33.71 -23.82
CA GLY A 68 -1.70 34.92 -24.62
C GLY A 68 -1.87 34.66 -26.11
N THR A 69 -2.18 33.42 -26.52
CA THR A 69 -2.46 33.11 -27.92
C THR A 69 -3.87 33.55 -28.25
N TYR A 70 -3.98 34.52 -29.16
CA TYR A 70 -5.28 34.99 -29.65
C TYR A 70 -6.00 33.87 -30.42
N LYS A 71 -7.21 33.53 -29.99
CA LYS A 71 -8.11 32.63 -30.70
C LYS A 71 -9.36 33.43 -31.10
N PRO A 72 -9.61 33.66 -32.40
CA PRO A 72 -10.83 34.32 -32.83
C PRO A 72 -12.05 33.44 -32.49
N HIS A 73 -13.04 34.02 -31.80
CA HIS A 73 -14.22 33.28 -31.38
C HIS A 73 -15.27 33.09 -32.47
N PRO A 74 -15.84 31.89 -32.59
CA PRO A 74 -17.03 31.64 -33.39
C PRO A 74 -18.36 31.74 -32.62
N VAL A 75 -18.36 31.90 -31.28
CA VAL A 75 -19.57 31.77 -30.43
C VAL A 75 -19.74 32.97 -29.49
N GLN A 76 -20.91 33.59 -29.52
CA GLN A 76 -21.34 34.66 -28.61
C GLN A 76 -22.09 34.08 -27.39
N PRO A 77 -22.18 34.80 -26.24
CA PRO A 77 -22.93 34.33 -25.07
C PRO A 77 -24.36 33.87 -25.35
N GLU A 78 -25.03 34.50 -26.32
CA GLU A 78 -26.40 34.19 -26.73
C GLU A 78 -26.52 32.87 -27.51
N GLN A 79 -25.41 32.32 -27.99
CA GLN A 79 -25.34 31.10 -28.78
C GLN A 79 -25.02 29.86 -27.92
N MET A 80 -24.91 30.03 -26.61
CA MET A 80 -24.57 28.97 -25.68
C MET A 80 -25.78 28.08 -25.41
N THR A 81 -25.59 26.77 -25.50
CA THR A 81 -26.65 25.78 -25.29
C THR A 81 -26.55 25.18 -23.88
N ASP A 82 -27.69 24.72 -23.37
CA ASP A 82 -27.74 23.98 -22.10
C ASP A 82 -26.92 22.67 -22.18
N GLU A 83 -26.66 22.14 -23.38
CA GLU A 83 -25.97 20.86 -23.60
C GLU A 83 -24.54 20.83 -23.05
N GLU A 84 -23.74 21.89 -23.24
CA GLU A 84 -22.37 21.98 -22.70
C GLU A 84 -22.38 22.00 -21.17
N PHE A 85 -23.27 22.81 -20.58
CA PHE A 85 -23.42 22.86 -19.12
C PHE A 85 -23.91 21.51 -18.57
N GLU A 86 -24.93 20.92 -19.17
CA GLU A 86 -25.52 19.65 -18.74
C GLU A 86 -24.59 18.45 -18.94
N TYR A 87 -23.62 18.54 -19.86
CA TYR A 87 -22.59 17.50 -20.03
C TYR A 87 -21.56 17.52 -18.89
N TRP A 88 -21.04 18.71 -18.54
CA TRP A 88 -19.96 18.84 -17.56
C TRP A 88 -20.44 18.97 -16.10
N TYR A 89 -21.65 19.48 -15.87
CA TYR A 89 -22.20 19.68 -14.54
C TYR A 89 -23.14 18.53 -14.15
N PRO A 90 -23.21 18.12 -12.87
CA PRO A 90 -22.64 18.73 -11.67
C PRO A 90 -21.13 18.56 -11.45
N SER A 91 -20.56 19.37 -10.56
CA SER A 91 -19.18 19.17 -10.10
C SER A 91 -19.04 17.84 -9.33
N ASP A 92 -18.29 16.91 -9.90
CA ASP A 92 -18.04 15.59 -9.32
C ASP A 92 -17.24 15.65 -8.01
N LEU A 93 -16.17 16.45 -8.01
CA LEU A 93 -15.27 16.59 -6.88
C LEU A 93 -14.73 18.01 -6.76
N ARG A 94 -14.78 18.55 -5.54
CA ARG A 94 -14.09 19.78 -5.17
C ARG A 94 -13.06 19.52 -4.07
N VAL A 95 -11.79 19.86 -4.33
CA VAL A 95 -10.69 19.65 -3.38
C VAL A 95 -10.29 20.97 -2.74
N SER A 96 -10.08 20.99 -1.42
CA SER A 96 -9.71 22.22 -0.71
C SER A 96 -9.07 22.00 0.67
N GLY A 97 -8.47 23.04 1.22
CA GLY A 97 -8.04 23.05 2.63
C GLY A 97 -9.22 23.06 3.59
N LYS A 98 -9.03 22.47 4.77
CA LYS A 98 -10.05 22.41 5.84
C LYS A 98 -10.53 23.80 6.33
N ASP A 99 -9.72 24.83 6.14
CA ASP A 99 -10.04 26.22 6.47
C ASP A 99 -11.21 26.79 5.66
N LEU A 100 -11.47 26.24 4.48
CA LEU A 100 -12.56 26.69 3.61
C LEU A 100 -13.91 26.03 3.90
N ILE A 101 -13.96 25.01 4.77
CA ILE A 101 -15.20 24.32 5.15
C ILE A 101 -16.19 25.32 5.75
N GLN A 102 -15.73 26.14 6.69
CA GLN A 102 -16.60 27.02 7.48
C GLN A 102 -17.10 28.27 6.75
N ASN A 103 -16.66 28.48 5.50
CA ASN A 103 -17.00 29.65 4.70
C ASN A 103 -17.31 29.24 3.26
N HIS A 104 -16.36 29.42 2.34
CA HIS A 104 -16.47 29.24 0.90
C HIS A 104 -17.11 27.91 0.47
N LEU A 105 -16.73 26.77 1.07
CA LEU A 105 -17.35 25.48 0.70
C LEU A 105 -18.80 25.39 1.19
N THR A 106 -19.11 25.93 2.37
CA THR A 106 -20.49 26.02 2.83
C THR A 106 -21.31 27.00 1.99
N PHE A 107 -20.74 28.15 1.61
CA PHE A 107 -21.39 29.13 0.74
C PHE A 107 -21.62 28.56 -0.67
N CYS A 108 -20.71 27.72 -1.17
CA CYS A 108 -20.89 26.95 -2.39
C CYS A 108 -22.17 26.10 -2.30
N ILE A 109 -22.39 25.36 -1.22
CA ILE A 109 -23.60 24.55 -1.03
C ILE A 109 -24.86 25.44 -1.00
N TYR A 110 -24.84 26.54 -0.24
CA TYR A 110 -25.97 27.48 -0.19
C TYR A 110 -26.33 28.03 -1.57
N ASN A 111 -25.36 28.55 -2.32
CA ASN A 111 -25.65 29.16 -3.62
C ASN A 111 -26.08 28.13 -4.67
N HIS A 112 -25.48 26.93 -4.68
CA HIS A 112 -25.93 25.86 -5.58
C HIS A 112 -27.36 25.43 -5.28
N THR A 113 -27.73 25.28 -4.00
CA THR A 113 -29.08 24.86 -3.61
C THR A 113 -30.12 25.97 -3.83
N ALA A 114 -29.71 27.24 -3.80
CA ALA A 114 -30.58 28.38 -4.06
C ALA A 114 -30.85 28.63 -5.56
N ILE A 115 -29.86 28.39 -6.42
CA ILE A 115 -29.91 28.76 -7.84
C ILE A 115 -30.19 27.55 -8.75
N MET A 116 -29.59 26.40 -8.44
CA MET A 116 -29.52 25.26 -9.35
C MET A 116 -30.51 24.15 -8.98
N ALA A 117 -30.99 23.42 -9.99
CA ALA A 117 -31.80 22.22 -9.78
C ALA A 117 -31.01 21.16 -9.01
N LYS A 118 -31.70 20.28 -8.30
CA LYS A 118 -31.09 19.25 -7.45
C LYS A 118 -30.10 18.33 -8.19
N LYS A 119 -30.33 18.07 -9.48
CA LYS A 119 -29.43 17.27 -10.34
C LYS A 119 -28.05 17.94 -10.57
N HIS A 120 -27.95 19.24 -10.34
CA HIS A 120 -26.74 20.05 -10.54
C HIS A 120 -26.01 20.39 -9.24
N TRP A 121 -26.42 19.81 -8.11
CA TRP A 121 -25.75 20.03 -6.83
C TRP A 121 -24.39 19.31 -6.79
N PRO A 122 -23.37 19.86 -6.10
CA PRO A 122 -22.06 19.24 -6.01
C PRO A 122 -22.11 17.80 -5.47
N HIS A 123 -21.39 16.89 -6.12
CA HIS A 123 -21.38 15.47 -5.75
C HIS A 123 -20.43 15.16 -4.60
N GLY A 124 -19.29 15.84 -4.46
CA GLY A 124 -18.38 15.60 -3.35
C GLY A 124 -17.36 16.69 -3.07
N PHE A 125 -16.92 16.73 -1.81
CA PHE A 125 -15.86 17.62 -1.34
C PHE A 125 -14.80 16.79 -0.63
N ARG A 126 -13.54 16.94 -1.03
CA ARG A 126 -12.40 16.31 -0.36
C ARG A 126 -11.55 17.39 0.30
N CYS A 127 -11.51 17.39 1.62
CA CYS A 127 -10.75 18.36 2.39
C CYS A 127 -9.42 17.78 2.87
N ASN A 128 -8.36 18.61 2.83
CA ASN A 128 -7.04 18.26 3.34
C ASN A 128 -6.58 19.25 4.42
N GLY A 129 -5.60 18.85 5.25
CA GLY A 129 -4.96 19.75 6.20
C GLY A 129 -4.09 20.81 5.53
N HIS A 130 -3.52 21.70 6.35
CA HIS A 130 -2.55 22.68 5.86
C HIS A 130 -1.22 22.00 5.51
N ILE A 131 -0.48 22.58 4.58
CA ILE A 131 0.85 22.08 4.24
C ILE A 131 1.89 22.66 5.21
N MET A 132 2.62 21.77 5.88
CA MET A 132 3.84 22.06 6.63
C MET A 132 5.06 21.86 5.74
N LEU A 133 6.16 22.49 6.14
CA LEU A 133 7.45 22.40 5.45
C LEU A 133 8.50 21.92 6.44
N ASN A 134 9.04 20.72 6.24
CA ASN A 134 9.98 20.05 7.16
C ASN A 134 9.45 20.00 8.61
N SER A 135 8.17 19.65 8.78
CA SER A 135 7.46 19.55 10.06
C SER A 135 7.21 20.87 10.78
N GLU A 136 7.42 22.00 10.10
CA GLU A 136 7.19 23.33 10.64
C GLU A 136 6.15 24.10 9.83
N LYS A 137 5.46 25.05 10.47
CA LYS A 137 4.47 25.89 9.80
C LYS A 137 5.15 26.81 8.79
N MET A 138 4.65 26.79 7.56
CA MET A 138 5.19 27.64 6.50
C MET A 138 4.98 29.12 6.83
N SER A 139 6.06 29.90 6.87
CA SER A 139 6.02 31.34 7.12
C SER A 139 7.14 32.07 6.40
N LYS A 140 6.78 33.18 5.74
CA LYS A 140 7.77 34.08 5.11
C LYS A 140 8.69 34.72 6.15
N SER A 141 8.21 34.97 7.36
CA SER A 141 8.97 35.68 8.40
C SER A 141 10.06 34.82 9.04
N THR A 142 9.87 33.50 9.12
CA THR A 142 10.87 32.56 9.67
C THR A 142 11.87 32.09 8.63
N GLY A 143 11.70 32.48 7.36
CA GLY A 143 12.46 31.96 6.22
C GLY A 143 12.03 30.56 5.78
N ASN A 144 11.16 29.89 6.53
CA ASN A 144 10.63 28.57 6.19
C ASN A 144 9.42 28.70 5.24
N PHE A 145 9.72 29.09 4.00
CA PHE A 145 8.75 29.29 2.94
C PHE A 145 9.33 28.82 1.60
N ARG A 146 8.47 28.19 0.78
CA ARG A 146 8.80 27.81 -0.59
C ARG A 146 7.64 28.12 -1.51
N THR A 147 7.94 28.79 -2.62
CA THR A 147 7.00 28.92 -3.74
C THR A 147 7.02 27.65 -4.59
N LEU A 148 5.95 27.42 -5.36
CA LEU A 148 5.87 26.32 -6.32
C LEU A 148 7.04 26.36 -7.33
N ARG A 149 7.36 27.55 -7.87
CA ARG A 149 8.45 27.71 -8.84
C ARG A 149 9.80 27.31 -8.23
N GLN A 150 10.11 27.77 -7.02
CA GLN A 150 11.33 27.40 -6.31
C GLN A 150 11.41 25.89 -6.06
N ALA A 151 10.30 25.26 -5.64
CA ALA A 151 10.27 23.81 -5.43
C ALA A 151 10.54 23.04 -6.74
N ILE A 152 9.95 23.47 -7.86
CA ILE A 152 10.19 22.85 -9.17
C ILE A 152 11.64 23.06 -9.63
N GLU A 153 12.21 24.25 -9.44
CA GLU A 153 13.61 24.54 -9.80
C GLU A 153 14.60 23.75 -8.93
N GLU A 154 14.28 23.55 -7.66
CA GLU A 154 15.13 22.82 -6.70
C GLU A 154 15.03 21.30 -6.87
N PHE A 155 13.83 20.76 -7.06
CA PHE A 155 13.58 19.32 -7.03
C PHE A 155 13.13 18.69 -8.34
N SER A 156 12.81 19.47 -9.37
CA SER A 156 11.99 19.10 -10.55
C SER A 156 10.49 18.98 -10.24
N ALA A 157 9.68 19.06 -11.31
CA ALA A 157 8.23 18.92 -11.20
C ALA A 157 7.81 17.55 -10.66
N ASP A 158 8.42 16.47 -11.15
CA ASP A 158 8.04 15.12 -10.74
C ASP A 158 8.44 14.78 -9.32
N ALA A 159 9.63 15.16 -8.86
CA ALA A 159 10.01 14.89 -7.47
C ALA A 159 9.22 15.77 -6.49
N THR A 160 8.85 16.99 -6.88
CA THR A 160 7.93 17.83 -6.10
C THR A 160 6.56 17.17 -5.98
N ARG A 161 5.98 16.68 -7.09
CA ARG A 161 4.69 15.96 -7.09
C ARG A 161 4.76 14.66 -6.30
N PHE A 162 5.86 13.92 -6.42
CA PHE A 162 6.12 12.71 -5.64
C PHE A 162 6.09 13.01 -4.14
N SER A 163 6.82 14.02 -3.69
CA SER A 163 6.85 14.42 -2.28
C SER A 163 5.49 14.95 -1.80
N LEU A 164 4.75 15.67 -2.64
CA LEU A 164 3.38 16.10 -2.33
C LEU A 164 2.40 14.94 -2.19
N ALA A 165 2.54 13.88 -3.01
CA ALA A 165 1.74 12.67 -2.86
C ALA A 165 2.07 11.93 -1.55
N ASP A 166 3.33 11.93 -1.11
CA ASP A 166 3.74 11.34 0.18
C ASP A 166 3.37 12.19 1.42
N ALA A 167 3.06 13.48 1.22
CA ALA A 167 2.92 14.45 2.30
C ALA A 167 1.76 14.16 3.27
N GLY A 168 0.66 13.57 2.78
CA GLY A 168 -0.49 13.19 3.60
C GLY A 168 -1.81 13.15 2.82
N ASP A 169 -2.67 12.20 3.18
CA ASP A 169 -3.93 11.95 2.47
C ASP A 169 -5.18 12.52 3.17
N GLY A 170 -5.09 12.85 4.47
CA GLY A 170 -6.25 13.20 5.30
C GLY A 170 -6.44 14.69 5.61
N ILE A 171 -7.27 14.95 6.62
CA ILE A 171 -7.57 16.30 7.14
C ILE A 171 -6.51 16.83 8.12
N ASP A 172 -5.65 15.93 8.61
CA ASP A 172 -4.45 16.30 9.35
C ASP A 172 -3.49 17.08 8.45
N ASP A 173 -2.68 17.94 9.08
CA ASP A 173 -1.74 18.77 8.33
C ASP A 173 -0.71 17.88 7.62
N ALA A 174 -0.64 18.04 6.30
CA ALA A 174 0.29 17.32 5.44
C ALA A 174 1.70 17.91 5.59
N ASN A 175 2.74 17.13 5.33
CA ASN A 175 4.11 17.58 5.51
C ASN A 175 4.96 17.40 4.25
N PHE A 176 5.38 18.50 3.64
CA PHE A 176 6.35 18.47 2.56
C PHE A 176 7.77 18.43 3.14
N VAL A 177 8.47 17.33 2.90
CA VAL A 177 9.82 17.09 3.44
C VAL A 177 10.84 17.14 2.30
N PHE A 178 11.88 17.97 2.45
CA PHE A 178 12.93 18.13 1.43
C PHE A 178 13.74 16.86 1.24
N GLU A 179 14.01 16.11 2.30
CA GLU A 179 14.68 14.81 2.24
C GLU A 179 13.88 13.82 1.39
N THR A 180 12.55 13.83 1.48
CA THR A 180 11.67 13.00 0.63
C THR A 180 11.77 13.42 -0.84
N ALA A 181 11.75 14.72 -1.13
CA ALA A 181 11.89 15.22 -2.50
C ALA A 181 13.27 14.86 -3.10
N ASN A 182 14.35 15.05 -2.36
CA ASN A 182 15.70 14.63 -2.77
C ASN A 182 15.78 13.10 -2.98
N ALA A 183 15.19 12.33 -2.07
CA ALA A 183 15.12 10.88 -2.21
C ALA A 183 14.31 10.45 -3.44
N ALA A 184 13.24 11.19 -3.80
CA ALA A 184 12.46 10.94 -5.00
C ALA A 184 13.29 11.14 -6.27
N ILE A 185 14.10 12.20 -6.36
CA ILE A 185 15.04 12.41 -7.49
C ILE A 185 15.96 11.18 -7.65
N LEU A 186 16.59 10.76 -6.55
CA LEU A 186 17.50 9.62 -6.56
C LEU A 186 16.78 8.31 -6.91
N ARG A 187 15.53 8.13 -6.46
CA ARG A 187 14.74 6.92 -6.76
C ARG A 187 14.36 6.88 -8.23
N LEU A 188 13.79 7.96 -8.76
CA LEU A 188 13.36 8.02 -10.16
C LEU A 188 14.55 7.84 -11.12
N THR A 189 15.68 8.51 -10.85
CA THR A 189 16.89 8.37 -11.69
C THR A 189 17.51 6.98 -11.62
N LYS A 190 17.62 6.38 -10.42
CA LYS A 190 18.09 4.99 -10.28
C LYS A 190 17.19 3.99 -10.97
N GLU A 191 15.88 4.24 -11.01
CA GLU A 191 14.94 3.37 -11.71
C GLU A 191 15.10 3.47 -13.23
N ILE A 192 15.34 4.67 -13.78
CA ILE A 192 15.73 4.81 -15.19
C ILE A 192 17.00 4.02 -15.49
N SER A 193 18.07 4.23 -14.70
CA SER A 193 19.33 3.53 -14.91
C SER A 193 19.17 2.01 -14.80
N TRP A 194 18.38 1.52 -13.84
CA TRP A 194 18.08 0.10 -13.72
C TRP A 194 17.34 -0.45 -14.96
N MET A 195 16.36 0.29 -15.48
CA MET A 195 15.65 -0.12 -16.70
C MET A 195 16.60 -0.14 -17.91
N GLU A 196 17.44 0.88 -18.07
CA GLU A 196 18.46 0.95 -19.13
C GLU A 196 19.44 -0.22 -19.05
N GLU A 197 19.96 -0.53 -17.85
CA GLU A 197 20.87 -1.66 -17.62
C GLU A 197 20.22 -3.00 -17.97
N VAL A 198 18.96 -3.20 -17.57
CA VAL A 198 18.23 -4.45 -17.83
C VAL A 198 17.89 -4.61 -19.31
N LEU A 199 17.50 -3.53 -19.99
CA LEU A 199 17.26 -3.54 -21.44
C LEU A 199 18.57 -3.76 -22.22
N ALA A 200 19.69 -3.20 -21.76
CA ALA A 200 21.00 -3.45 -22.38
C ALA A 200 21.51 -4.89 -22.14
N ALA A 201 21.12 -5.50 -21.02
CA ALA A 201 21.47 -6.87 -20.64
C ALA A 201 20.32 -7.87 -20.90
N GLU A 202 19.46 -7.61 -21.89
CA GLU A 202 18.29 -8.44 -22.20
C GLU A 202 18.65 -9.92 -22.44
N SER A 203 19.82 -10.16 -23.05
CA SER A 203 20.34 -11.52 -23.29
C SER A 203 20.66 -12.33 -22.03
N CYS A 204 20.79 -11.66 -20.87
CA CYS A 204 20.97 -12.31 -19.56
C CYS A 204 19.63 -12.70 -18.91
N LEU A 205 18.49 -12.31 -19.49
CA LEU A 205 17.17 -12.65 -18.99
C LEU A 205 16.77 -14.05 -19.49
N ARG A 206 16.05 -14.76 -18.63
CA ARG A 206 15.53 -16.09 -18.97
C ARG A 206 14.35 -15.95 -19.91
N MET A 207 14.48 -16.54 -21.11
CA MET A 207 13.43 -16.59 -22.12
C MET A 207 12.43 -17.72 -21.88
N GLY A 208 11.25 -17.60 -22.50
CA GLY A 208 10.16 -18.57 -22.38
C GLY A 208 9.17 -18.21 -21.28
N PRO A 209 8.09 -19.00 -21.12
CA PRO A 209 7.03 -18.67 -20.19
C PRO A 209 7.52 -18.67 -18.73
N PRO A 210 7.01 -17.75 -17.88
CA PRO A 210 7.30 -17.75 -16.46
C PRO A 210 6.85 -19.08 -15.83
N SER A 211 7.74 -19.73 -15.09
CA SER A 211 7.56 -21.13 -14.66
C SER A 211 8.03 -21.42 -13.24
N THR A 212 8.93 -20.60 -12.68
CA THR A 212 9.48 -20.82 -11.34
C THR A 212 8.51 -20.35 -10.24
N TYR A 213 8.71 -20.81 -9.00
CA TYR A 213 7.99 -20.29 -7.84
C TYR A 213 8.10 -18.76 -7.73
N ALA A 214 9.32 -18.24 -7.88
CA ALA A 214 9.60 -16.80 -7.85
C ALA A 214 8.84 -16.04 -8.95
N ASP A 215 8.73 -16.61 -10.15
CA ASP A 215 7.95 -16.02 -11.26
C ASP A 215 6.47 -15.88 -10.87
N ARG A 216 5.88 -16.93 -10.29
CA ARG A 216 4.47 -16.92 -9.86
C ARG A 216 4.22 -15.90 -8.76
N VAL A 217 5.13 -15.82 -7.77
CA VAL A 217 5.06 -14.84 -6.68
C VAL A 217 5.14 -13.42 -7.24
N PHE A 218 6.09 -13.14 -8.12
CA PHE A 218 6.28 -11.79 -8.65
C PHE A 218 5.12 -11.34 -9.52
N ALA A 219 4.60 -12.22 -10.39
CA ALA A 219 3.38 -11.96 -11.15
C ALA A 219 2.19 -11.65 -10.24
N ASN A 220 2.06 -12.39 -9.13
CA ASN A 220 1.01 -12.17 -8.16
C ASN A 220 1.16 -10.82 -7.43
N GLU A 221 2.37 -10.44 -7.00
CA GLU A 221 2.61 -9.14 -6.37
C GLU A 221 2.32 -7.97 -7.32
N MET A 222 2.57 -8.11 -8.63
CA MET A 222 2.12 -7.13 -9.63
C MET A 222 0.60 -7.03 -9.68
N ASN A 223 -0.12 -8.17 -9.70
CA ASN A 223 -1.58 -8.17 -9.68
C ASN A 223 -2.14 -7.49 -8.42
N ILE A 224 -1.54 -7.77 -7.26
CA ILE A 224 -1.90 -7.15 -5.98
C ILE A 224 -1.68 -5.64 -6.04
N ALA A 225 -0.50 -5.19 -6.49
CA ALA A 225 -0.17 -3.78 -6.60
C ALA A 225 -1.17 -3.05 -7.50
N VAL A 226 -1.45 -3.56 -8.70
CA VAL A 226 -2.41 -2.94 -9.63
C VAL A 226 -3.79 -2.77 -8.99
N LYS A 227 -4.29 -3.78 -8.26
CA LYS A 227 -5.61 -3.71 -7.61
C LYS A 227 -5.62 -2.78 -6.40
N MET A 228 -4.60 -2.84 -5.56
CA MET A 228 -4.51 -1.98 -4.37
C MET A 228 -4.30 -0.52 -4.75
N THR A 229 -3.45 -0.24 -5.74
CA THR A 229 -3.22 1.12 -6.24
C THR A 229 -4.46 1.70 -6.91
N ASP A 230 -5.23 0.91 -7.68
CA ASP A 230 -6.53 1.36 -8.24
C ASP A 230 -7.49 1.77 -7.13
N GLN A 231 -7.63 0.94 -6.08
CA GLN A 231 -8.46 1.25 -4.93
C GLN A 231 -7.99 2.54 -4.23
N ASN A 232 -6.68 2.66 -3.97
CA ASN A 232 -6.12 3.85 -3.33
C ASN A 232 -6.35 5.13 -4.15
N TYR A 233 -6.23 5.09 -5.48
CA TYR A 233 -6.56 6.25 -6.32
C TYR A 233 -8.06 6.58 -6.29
N ARG A 234 -8.95 5.57 -6.31
CA ARG A 234 -10.41 5.78 -6.19
C ARG A 234 -10.80 6.40 -4.85
N ASP A 235 -10.11 6.03 -3.79
CA ASP A 235 -10.32 6.56 -2.44
C ASP A 235 -9.56 7.87 -2.20
N TYR A 236 -8.83 8.36 -3.20
CA TYR A 236 -7.97 9.53 -3.13
C TYR A 236 -6.92 9.43 -2.02
N MET A 237 -6.38 8.24 -1.76
CA MET A 237 -5.26 7.98 -0.86
C MET A 237 -3.96 7.95 -1.65
N PHE A 238 -3.42 9.12 -1.98
CA PHE A 238 -2.28 9.28 -2.89
C PHE A 238 -0.95 8.80 -2.28
N ARG A 239 -0.78 8.93 -0.96
CA ARG A 239 0.37 8.35 -0.25
C ARG A 239 0.33 6.83 -0.29
N GLU A 240 -0.83 6.24 -0.07
CA GLU A 240 -1.00 4.79 -0.16
C GLU A 240 -0.93 4.28 -1.62
N ALA A 241 -1.41 5.07 -2.59
CA ALA A 241 -1.22 4.78 -4.01
C ALA A 241 0.27 4.79 -4.39
N LEU A 242 1.03 5.75 -3.88
CA LEU A 242 2.48 5.80 -4.07
C LEU A 242 3.19 4.62 -3.39
N LYS A 243 2.79 4.26 -2.17
CA LYS A 243 3.28 3.08 -1.45
C LYS A 243 3.09 1.81 -2.28
N THR A 244 1.85 1.54 -2.68
CA THR A 244 1.48 0.29 -3.38
C THR A 244 1.97 0.25 -4.83
N GLY A 245 1.86 1.37 -5.55
CA GLY A 245 2.14 1.48 -6.99
C GLY A 245 3.59 1.82 -7.33
N PHE A 246 4.43 2.09 -6.33
CA PHE A 246 5.85 2.38 -6.55
C PHE A 246 6.75 1.64 -5.56
N TYR A 247 6.62 1.88 -4.25
CA TYR A 247 7.52 1.32 -3.24
C TYR A 247 7.40 -0.20 -3.08
N ASP A 248 6.17 -0.71 -2.90
CA ASP A 248 5.92 -2.13 -2.72
C ASP A 248 6.26 -2.92 -4.00
N LEU A 249 6.03 -2.33 -5.18
CA LEU A 249 6.47 -2.89 -6.47
C LEU A 249 8.00 -2.97 -6.59
N GLN A 250 8.73 -1.93 -6.17
CA GLN A 250 10.19 -1.98 -6.12
C GLN A 250 10.68 -3.10 -5.20
N ALA A 251 10.09 -3.22 -4.01
CA ALA A 251 10.43 -4.29 -3.07
C ALA A 251 10.16 -5.68 -3.66
N ALA A 252 9.01 -5.87 -4.32
CA ALA A 252 8.67 -7.13 -4.99
C ALA A 252 9.66 -7.49 -6.10
N ARG A 253 10.11 -6.51 -6.89
CA ARG A 253 11.15 -6.72 -7.91
C ARG A 253 12.48 -7.12 -7.27
N ASP A 254 12.91 -6.42 -6.23
CA ASP A 254 14.20 -6.68 -5.59
C ASP A 254 14.20 -8.07 -4.93
N GLU A 255 13.10 -8.47 -4.30
CA GLU A 255 12.88 -9.83 -3.79
C GLU A 255 12.88 -10.87 -4.92
N TYR A 256 12.21 -10.59 -6.04
CA TYR A 256 12.18 -11.46 -7.20
C TYR A 256 13.56 -11.70 -7.80
N ARG A 257 14.33 -10.61 -8.02
CA ARG A 257 15.72 -10.67 -8.49
C ARG A 257 16.58 -11.55 -7.59
N PHE A 258 16.46 -11.36 -6.28
CA PHE A 258 17.21 -12.13 -5.30
C PHE A 258 16.78 -13.60 -5.26
N SER A 259 15.48 -13.87 -5.39
CA SER A 259 14.92 -15.23 -5.38
C SER A 259 15.36 -16.05 -6.61
N CYS A 260 15.46 -15.41 -7.78
CA CYS A 260 15.94 -16.06 -9.00
C CYS A 260 17.41 -16.50 -8.90
N GLY A 261 18.27 -15.71 -8.23
CA GLY A 261 19.70 -15.96 -8.13
C GLY A 261 20.36 -16.17 -9.50
N SER A 262 21.14 -17.25 -9.66
CA SER A 262 21.83 -17.58 -10.91
C SER A 262 20.89 -17.94 -12.07
N GLY A 263 19.63 -18.31 -11.79
CA GLY A 263 18.65 -18.64 -12.81
C GLY A 263 18.15 -17.44 -13.62
N GLY A 264 18.43 -16.22 -13.15
CA GLY A 264 18.03 -14.98 -13.82
C GLY A 264 16.54 -14.70 -13.75
N MET A 265 16.19 -13.42 -13.91
CA MET A 265 14.79 -12.98 -14.01
C MET A 265 14.22 -13.37 -15.37
N ASN A 266 12.91 -13.61 -15.42
CA ASN A 266 12.19 -13.88 -16.66
C ASN A 266 11.99 -12.59 -17.46
N HIS A 267 12.24 -12.67 -18.78
CA HIS A 267 12.11 -11.53 -19.69
C HIS A 267 10.71 -10.90 -19.66
N ASP A 268 9.67 -11.70 -19.87
CA ASP A 268 8.29 -11.19 -20.03
C ASP A 268 7.75 -10.56 -18.74
N LEU A 269 8.09 -11.14 -17.58
CA LEU A 269 7.73 -10.56 -16.29
C LEU A 269 8.43 -9.23 -16.01
N VAL A 270 9.69 -9.08 -16.42
CA VAL A 270 10.43 -7.83 -16.28
C VAL A 270 9.83 -6.75 -17.18
N GLN A 271 9.49 -7.07 -18.42
CA GLN A 271 8.80 -6.15 -19.33
C GLN A 271 7.41 -5.75 -18.80
N CYS A 272 6.65 -6.73 -18.31
CA CYS A 272 5.35 -6.48 -17.66
C CYS A 272 5.50 -5.56 -16.44
N PHE A 273 6.51 -5.79 -15.61
CA PHE A 273 6.80 -4.94 -14.45
C PHE A 273 7.08 -3.49 -14.85
N MET A 274 7.92 -3.28 -15.86
CA MET A 274 8.24 -1.93 -16.34
C MET A 274 6.99 -1.22 -16.90
N ASP A 275 6.14 -1.92 -17.67
CA ASP A 275 4.85 -1.38 -18.13
C ASP A 275 3.94 -0.97 -16.97
N VAL A 276 3.67 -1.92 -16.06
CA VAL A 276 2.78 -1.73 -14.91
C VAL A 276 3.27 -0.56 -14.06
N LYS A 277 4.54 -0.56 -13.67
CA LYS A 277 5.10 0.49 -12.81
C LYS A 277 5.01 1.87 -13.47
N THR A 278 5.31 1.95 -14.76
CA THR A 278 5.26 3.21 -15.53
C THR A 278 3.85 3.79 -15.55
N ARG A 279 2.85 2.94 -15.80
CA ARG A 279 1.44 3.37 -15.85
C ARG A 279 0.89 3.73 -14.47
N LEU A 280 1.23 2.97 -13.43
CA LEU A 280 0.78 3.25 -12.06
C LEU A 280 1.33 4.57 -11.51
N ILE A 281 2.57 4.95 -11.83
CA ILE A 281 3.17 6.20 -11.35
C ILE A 281 2.76 7.43 -12.17
N THR A 282 2.20 7.24 -13.37
CA THR A 282 1.85 8.31 -14.32
C THR A 282 1.06 9.48 -13.70
N PRO A 283 0.03 9.26 -12.86
CA PRO A 283 -0.72 10.37 -12.25
C PRO A 283 0.14 11.25 -11.32
N ILE A 284 1.20 10.70 -10.73
CA ILE A 284 2.07 11.39 -9.77
C ILE A 284 3.29 11.99 -10.49
N CYS A 285 4.01 11.20 -11.30
CA CYS A 285 5.21 11.61 -12.03
C CYS A 285 5.04 11.43 -13.55
N PRO A 286 4.25 12.26 -14.22
CA PRO A 286 3.91 12.07 -15.62
C PRO A 286 5.10 12.25 -16.57
N HIS A 287 6.05 13.15 -16.28
CA HIS A 287 7.16 13.41 -17.21
C HIS A 287 8.17 12.24 -17.22
N TYR A 288 8.47 11.71 -16.04
CA TYR A 288 9.21 10.47 -15.82
C TYR A 288 8.53 9.30 -16.52
N ALA A 289 7.23 9.12 -16.31
CA ALA A 289 6.49 8.03 -16.91
C ALA A 289 6.48 8.12 -18.44
N GLU A 290 6.33 9.33 -18.99
CA GLU A 290 6.37 9.57 -20.43
C GLU A 290 7.76 9.27 -21.03
N TYR A 291 8.84 9.68 -20.35
CA TYR A 291 10.21 9.32 -20.75
C TYR A 291 10.40 7.81 -20.76
N VAL A 292 10.01 7.11 -19.69
CA VAL A 292 10.13 5.64 -19.63
C VAL A 292 9.31 4.99 -20.74
N TRP A 293 8.07 5.42 -20.95
CA TRP A 293 7.16 4.87 -21.96
C TRP A 293 7.72 4.99 -23.39
N ARG A 294 8.14 6.19 -23.77
CA ARG A 294 8.56 6.49 -25.14
C ARG A 294 10.03 6.19 -25.41
N GLU A 295 10.91 6.54 -24.47
CA GLU A 295 12.36 6.47 -24.68
C GLU A 295 12.95 5.13 -24.26
N LEU A 296 12.45 4.50 -23.19
CA LEU A 296 12.98 3.22 -22.74
C LEU A 296 12.19 2.04 -23.32
N LEU A 297 10.86 2.04 -23.14
CA LEU A 297 10.00 0.96 -23.58
C LEU A 297 9.62 1.04 -25.07
N LYS A 298 9.98 2.14 -25.75
CA LYS A 298 9.73 2.39 -27.18
C LYS A 298 8.27 2.15 -27.58
N LYS A 299 7.33 2.54 -26.72
CA LYS A 299 5.90 2.39 -26.98
C LYS A 299 5.35 3.60 -27.75
N ASP A 300 4.38 3.32 -28.60
CA ASP A 300 3.67 4.34 -29.37
C ASP A 300 2.69 5.14 -28.49
N GLY A 301 2.44 6.38 -28.90
CA GLY A 301 1.53 7.30 -28.21
C GLY A 301 2.06 7.79 -26.86
N PHE A 302 1.17 8.43 -26.10
CA PHE A 302 1.46 8.95 -24.76
C PHE A 302 1.00 7.97 -23.68
N VAL A 303 1.74 7.87 -22.56
CA VAL A 303 1.37 6.96 -21.47
C VAL A 303 0.02 7.30 -20.86
N VAL A 304 -0.35 8.59 -20.85
CA VAL A 304 -1.65 9.07 -20.35
C VAL A 304 -2.83 8.50 -21.13
N ASN A 305 -2.60 8.05 -22.38
CA ASN A 305 -3.62 7.42 -23.23
C ASN A 305 -3.59 5.89 -23.17
N ALA A 306 -2.63 5.29 -22.46
CA ALA A 306 -2.48 3.84 -22.37
C ALA A 306 -3.54 3.16 -21.48
N GLY A 307 -4.28 3.93 -20.68
CA GLY A 307 -5.25 3.42 -19.71
C GLY A 307 -4.62 2.72 -18.50
N TRP A 308 -5.45 2.19 -17.60
CA TRP A 308 -5.01 1.48 -16.39
C TRP A 308 -4.48 0.06 -16.70
N PRO A 309 -3.38 -0.40 -16.09
CA PRO A 309 -2.83 -1.74 -16.35
C PRO A 309 -3.82 -2.86 -16.03
N SER A 310 -3.85 -3.87 -16.90
CA SER A 310 -4.65 -5.07 -16.68
C SER A 310 -3.92 -6.00 -15.69
N ALA A 311 -4.67 -6.58 -14.76
CA ALA A 311 -4.15 -7.51 -13.76
C ALA A 311 -5.11 -8.68 -13.56
N GLY A 312 -4.53 -9.88 -13.36
CA GLY A 312 -5.26 -11.06 -12.94
C GLY A 312 -5.79 -10.94 -11.51
N SER A 313 -6.53 -11.96 -11.06
CA SER A 313 -7.00 -12.02 -9.67
C SER A 313 -5.83 -12.30 -8.71
N PRO A 314 -5.65 -11.49 -7.66
CA PRO A 314 -4.65 -11.77 -6.63
C PRO A 314 -4.84 -13.15 -5.96
N ASP A 315 -3.78 -13.94 -5.93
CA ASP A 315 -3.68 -15.18 -5.17
C ASP A 315 -3.19 -14.89 -3.73
N ARG A 316 -4.14 -14.86 -2.80
CA ARG A 316 -3.86 -14.62 -1.38
C ARG A 316 -3.12 -15.80 -0.72
N THR A 317 -3.35 -17.02 -1.20
CA THR A 317 -2.70 -18.23 -0.69
C THR A 317 -1.23 -18.22 -1.05
N LEU A 318 -0.88 -17.89 -2.30
CA LEU A 318 0.51 -17.74 -2.73
C LEU A 318 1.23 -16.61 -2.00
N LYS A 319 0.55 -15.46 -1.76
CA LYS A 319 1.12 -14.38 -0.95
C LYS A 319 1.45 -14.84 0.48
N ALA A 320 0.53 -15.58 1.11
CA ALA A 320 0.75 -16.14 2.44
C ALA A 320 1.87 -17.20 2.45
N ALA A 321 1.94 -18.06 1.44
CA ALA A 321 3.00 -19.05 1.26
C ALA A 321 4.38 -18.40 1.09
N ASN A 322 4.48 -17.35 0.28
CA ASN A 322 5.74 -16.63 0.10
C ASN A 322 6.15 -15.88 1.38
N LYS A 323 5.20 -15.28 2.10
CA LYS A 323 5.48 -14.69 3.41
C LYS A 323 6.02 -15.73 4.39
N TYR A 324 5.40 -16.91 4.44
CA TYR A 324 5.89 -18.03 5.26
C TYR A 324 7.31 -18.45 4.89
N LEU A 325 7.61 -18.55 3.59
CA LEU A 325 8.96 -18.87 3.11
C LEU A 325 9.99 -17.83 3.59
N GLN A 326 9.74 -16.54 3.38
CA GLN A 326 10.67 -15.48 3.78
C GLN A 326 10.86 -15.42 5.30
N ASP A 327 9.76 -15.49 6.06
CA ASP A 327 9.81 -15.49 7.53
C ASP A 327 10.58 -16.71 8.06
N SER A 328 10.40 -17.88 7.44
CA SER A 328 11.13 -19.10 7.77
C SER A 328 12.62 -18.95 7.49
N ILE A 329 13.02 -18.36 6.35
CA ILE A 329 14.44 -18.15 6.03
C ILE A 329 15.09 -17.18 7.04
N VAL A 330 14.38 -16.11 7.42
CA VAL A 330 14.85 -15.17 8.45
C VAL A 330 15.04 -15.89 9.80
N LEU A 331 14.09 -16.76 10.18
CA LEU A 331 14.19 -17.58 11.40
C LEU A 331 15.42 -18.50 11.34
N MET A 332 15.59 -19.24 10.24
CA MET A 332 16.72 -20.16 10.04
C MET A 332 18.06 -19.44 10.15
N ARG A 333 18.21 -18.26 9.51
CA ARG A 333 19.42 -17.43 9.62
C ARG A 333 19.73 -17.04 11.06
N LYS A 334 18.72 -16.61 11.81
CA LYS A 334 18.89 -16.24 13.24
C LYS A 334 19.33 -17.43 14.07
N LEU A 335 18.73 -18.60 13.85
CA LEU A 335 19.10 -19.84 14.55
C LEU A 335 20.52 -20.29 14.20
N LEU A 336 20.91 -20.23 12.92
CA LEU A 336 22.26 -20.56 12.47
C LEU A 336 23.29 -19.63 13.10
N GLN A 337 23.03 -18.32 13.10
CA GLN A 337 23.91 -17.34 13.72
C GLN A 337 24.08 -17.61 15.22
N LYS A 338 23.00 -17.97 15.92
CA LYS A 338 23.06 -18.36 17.34
C LYS A 338 23.87 -19.64 17.56
N HIS A 339 23.77 -20.61 16.66
CA HIS A 339 24.54 -21.84 16.71
C HIS A 339 26.04 -21.58 16.51
N LEU A 340 26.41 -20.75 15.51
CA LEU A 340 27.80 -20.44 15.18
C LEU A 340 28.52 -19.59 16.25
N LEU A 341 27.82 -18.64 16.87
CA LEU A 341 28.44 -17.72 17.84
C LEU A 341 28.51 -18.27 19.27
N GLY A 342 27.88 -19.42 19.55
CA GLY A 342 27.61 -19.86 20.92
C GLY A 342 26.70 -18.88 21.67
N SER A 343 26.26 -19.23 22.88
CA SER A 343 25.34 -18.41 23.68
C SER A 343 25.94 -17.10 24.22
N GLU A 344 27.19 -16.75 23.89
CA GLU A 344 27.85 -15.55 24.38
C GLU A 344 28.21 -14.58 23.24
N LYS A 345 27.66 -13.36 23.32
CA LYS A 345 27.91 -12.16 22.48
C LYS A 345 27.03 -11.96 21.24
N ALA A 346 25.71 -11.90 21.44
CA ALA A 346 24.81 -11.17 20.56
C ALA A 346 24.82 -9.66 20.90
N ASN A 347 25.86 -8.89 20.53
CA ASN A 347 25.80 -7.42 20.62
C ASN A 347 26.78 -6.62 19.73
N LYS A 348 27.10 -7.07 18.51
CA LYS A 348 27.69 -6.19 17.49
C LYS A 348 27.05 -6.42 16.13
N LYS A 349 26.39 -5.37 15.62
CA LYS A 349 25.86 -5.29 14.25
C LYS A 349 27.02 -5.30 13.25
N GLY A 350 26.88 -6.11 12.20
CA GLY A 350 27.72 -6.05 11.01
C GLY A 350 28.99 -6.88 11.09
N VAL A 351 28.87 -8.20 10.96
CA VAL A 351 29.98 -9.05 10.50
C VAL A 351 29.43 -9.96 9.41
N SER A 352 30.04 -9.88 8.23
CA SER A 352 29.81 -10.78 7.10
C SER A 352 30.04 -12.23 7.52
N VAL A 353 29.15 -13.14 7.09
CA VAL A 353 29.30 -14.61 7.22
C VAL A 353 30.38 -15.10 6.25
N ALA A 354 31.60 -14.57 6.37
CA ALA A 354 32.76 -15.03 5.63
C ALA A 354 33.66 -15.80 6.58
N ALA A 355 33.92 -17.05 6.22
CA ALA A 355 34.70 -18.06 6.92
C ALA A 355 34.00 -18.76 8.11
N VAL A 356 33.01 -19.62 7.79
CA VAL A 356 32.88 -20.88 8.53
C VAL A 356 33.98 -21.79 7.99
N THR A 357 34.96 -22.11 8.83
CA THR A 357 36.02 -23.08 8.53
C THR A 357 35.43 -24.48 8.45
N GLU A 358 35.59 -25.12 7.29
CA GLU A 358 35.77 -26.56 6.95
C GLU A 358 34.99 -27.69 7.65
N ASP A 359 34.04 -27.44 8.56
CA ASP A 359 33.11 -28.49 9.01
C ASP A 359 31.85 -28.47 8.15
N LYS A 360 31.57 -29.57 7.44
CA LYS A 360 30.34 -29.74 6.66
C LYS A 360 29.15 -29.64 7.60
N MET A 361 28.40 -28.54 7.50
CA MET A 361 27.23 -28.31 8.34
C MET A 361 25.95 -28.62 7.56
N THR A 362 25.10 -29.47 8.15
CA THR A 362 23.81 -29.86 7.58
C THR A 362 22.67 -29.16 8.32
N GLY A 363 21.80 -28.48 7.58
CA GLY A 363 20.58 -27.87 8.14
C GLY A 363 19.37 -28.82 8.04
N LEU A 364 18.82 -29.25 9.17
CA LEU A 364 17.59 -30.04 9.22
C LEU A 364 16.40 -29.15 9.58
N ILE A 365 15.42 -29.04 8.69
CA ILE A 365 14.23 -28.21 8.87
C ILE A 365 13.02 -29.12 9.08
N TYR A 366 12.49 -29.13 10.29
CA TYR A 366 11.33 -29.91 10.68
C TYR A 366 10.06 -29.11 10.54
N VAL A 367 9.09 -29.67 9.83
CA VAL A 367 7.79 -29.07 9.55
C VAL A 367 6.71 -29.96 10.10
N ASN A 368 5.76 -29.38 10.84
CA ASN A 368 4.51 -30.05 11.16
C ASN A 368 3.37 -29.30 10.46
N GLU A 369 2.79 -29.89 9.42
CA GLU A 369 1.76 -29.27 8.60
C GLU A 369 0.36 -29.33 9.22
N GLN A 370 0.22 -29.97 10.38
CA GLN A 370 -1.04 -30.08 11.09
C GLN A 370 -0.91 -29.59 12.53
N PHE A 371 -1.88 -28.80 12.99
CA PHE A 371 -2.01 -28.51 14.40
C PHE A 371 -2.46 -29.77 15.14
N ASP A 372 -1.68 -30.18 16.13
CA ASP A 372 -1.94 -31.35 16.96
C ASP A 372 -2.11 -30.99 18.45
N GLY A 373 -2.52 -31.98 19.24
CA GLY A 373 -2.65 -31.87 20.69
C GLY A 373 -3.55 -30.72 21.12
N TRP A 374 -3.07 -29.90 22.05
CA TRP A 374 -3.86 -28.82 22.62
C TRP A 374 -4.19 -27.69 21.63
N LYS A 375 -3.32 -27.46 20.62
CA LYS A 375 -3.57 -26.46 19.58
C LYS A 375 -4.73 -26.88 18.68
N ALA A 376 -4.76 -28.14 18.27
CA ALA A 376 -5.85 -28.70 17.47
C ALA A 376 -7.20 -28.58 18.19
N GLU A 377 -7.21 -28.91 19.49
CA GLU A 377 -8.43 -28.85 20.28
C GLU A 377 -8.92 -27.41 20.47
N CYS A 378 -8.02 -26.45 20.69
CA CYS A 378 -8.36 -25.03 20.72
C CYS A 378 -9.01 -24.58 19.40
N LEU A 379 -8.47 -24.99 18.25
CA LEU A 379 -9.02 -24.66 16.94
C LEU A 379 -10.40 -25.27 16.73
N ARG A 380 -10.61 -26.55 17.05
CA ARG A 380 -11.93 -27.19 16.96
C ARG A 380 -12.98 -26.51 17.84
N ILE A 381 -12.60 -26.11 19.05
CA ILE A 381 -13.48 -25.34 19.94
C ILE A 381 -13.84 -24.00 19.28
N LEU A 382 -12.85 -23.25 18.77
CA LEU A 382 -13.10 -21.99 18.09
C LEU A 382 -14.00 -22.18 16.86
N GLN A 383 -13.75 -23.20 16.03
CA GLN A 383 -14.60 -23.54 14.88
C GLN A 383 -16.05 -23.79 15.31
N SER A 384 -16.27 -24.58 16.38
CA SER A 384 -17.61 -24.85 16.90
C SER A 384 -18.32 -23.63 17.49
N LYS A 385 -17.54 -22.59 17.83
CA LYS A 385 -18.01 -21.36 18.48
C LYS A 385 -17.90 -20.13 17.57
N PHE A 386 -17.67 -20.31 16.27
CA PHE A 386 -17.56 -19.24 15.29
C PHE A 386 -18.77 -19.23 14.35
N ASP A 387 -19.50 -18.10 14.32
CA ASP A 387 -20.53 -17.86 13.31
C ASP A 387 -19.86 -17.29 12.05
N SER A 388 -19.72 -18.12 11.03
CA SER A 388 -19.05 -17.76 9.77
C SER A 388 -19.81 -16.68 8.97
N ASN A 389 -21.12 -16.51 9.18
CA ASN A 389 -21.89 -15.49 8.47
C ASN A 389 -21.74 -14.11 9.11
N LYS A 390 -21.56 -14.07 10.43
CA LYS A 390 -21.42 -12.82 11.19
C LYS A 390 -19.97 -12.46 11.51
N CYS A 391 -19.02 -13.38 11.29
CA CYS A 391 -17.63 -13.27 11.72
C CYS A 391 -17.48 -12.97 13.22
N ILE A 392 -18.34 -13.57 14.05
CA ILE A 392 -18.38 -13.34 15.50
C ILE A 392 -18.24 -14.67 16.24
N PHE A 393 -17.52 -14.63 17.36
CA PHE A 393 -17.39 -15.75 18.27
C PHE A 393 -18.46 -15.72 19.37
N ALA A 394 -18.81 -16.90 19.88
CA ALA A 394 -19.54 -17.02 21.14
C ALA A 394 -18.79 -16.32 22.30
N PRO A 395 -19.49 -15.93 23.38
CA PRO A 395 -18.86 -15.29 24.53
C PRO A 395 -17.68 -16.10 25.10
N ASP A 396 -16.64 -15.40 25.54
CA ASP A 396 -15.40 -16.05 26.04
C ASP A 396 -15.65 -17.04 27.18
N GLY A 397 -16.67 -16.80 28.01
CA GLY A 397 -17.08 -17.73 29.06
C GLY A 397 -17.46 -19.12 28.51
N GLU A 398 -18.13 -19.19 27.36
CA GLU A 398 -18.48 -20.46 26.71
C GLU A 398 -17.28 -21.16 26.10
N ILE A 399 -16.36 -20.40 25.49
CA ILE A 399 -15.13 -20.94 24.89
C ILE A 399 -14.23 -21.54 26.00
N ILE A 400 -14.09 -20.84 27.13
CA ILE A 400 -13.33 -21.31 28.28
C ILE A 400 -14.00 -22.54 28.92
N ALA A 401 -15.34 -22.56 29.00
CA ALA A 401 -16.07 -23.73 29.49
C ALA A 401 -15.86 -24.95 28.57
N ALA A 402 -15.95 -24.77 27.26
CA ALA A 402 -15.66 -25.82 26.27
C ALA A 402 -14.22 -26.34 26.40
N LEU A 403 -13.24 -25.45 26.62
CA LEU A 403 -11.84 -25.84 26.84
C LEU A 403 -11.66 -26.66 28.13
N LYS A 404 -12.34 -26.31 29.23
CA LYS A 404 -12.29 -27.09 30.48
C LYS A 404 -12.93 -28.47 30.35
N ASN A 405 -13.94 -28.60 29.49
CA ASN A 405 -14.65 -29.85 29.25
C ASN A 405 -14.01 -30.72 28.16
N SER A 406 -12.99 -30.23 27.46
CA SER A 406 -12.31 -30.98 26.40
C SER A 406 -11.30 -32.00 26.94
N SER A 407 -10.76 -32.83 26.05
CA SER A 407 -9.68 -33.78 26.34
C SER A 407 -8.45 -33.10 26.97
N VAL A 408 -8.17 -31.86 26.59
CA VAL A 408 -7.09 -31.02 27.14
C VAL A 408 -7.45 -30.52 28.54
N GLY A 409 -8.71 -30.14 28.76
CA GLY A 409 -9.24 -29.68 30.03
C GLY A 409 -9.19 -30.72 31.15
N GLN A 410 -9.36 -31.98 30.78
CA GLN A 410 -9.34 -33.13 31.69
C GLN A 410 -7.93 -33.72 31.91
N ALA A 411 -6.89 -33.17 31.26
CA ALA A 411 -5.53 -33.65 31.42
C ALA A 411 -4.92 -33.25 32.77
N THR A 412 -4.07 -34.12 33.34
CA THR A 412 -3.41 -33.91 34.64
C THR A 412 -2.56 -32.64 34.71
N ASN A 413 -2.06 -32.15 33.56
CA ASN A 413 -1.25 -30.95 33.42
C ASN A 413 -2.04 -29.71 32.95
N PHE A 414 -3.38 -29.71 32.98
CA PHE A 414 -4.20 -28.65 32.40
C PHE A 414 -3.82 -27.24 32.86
N LYS A 415 -3.48 -27.01 34.14
CA LYS A 415 -3.09 -25.67 34.62
C LYS A 415 -1.90 -25.07 33.86
N GLN A 416 -0.95 -25.90 33.44
CA GLN A 416 0.21 -25.45 32.65
C GLN A 416 -0.20 -25.24 31.19
N THR A 417 -0.93 -26.18 30.60
CA THR A 417 -1.40 -26.13 29.21
C THR A 417 -2.38 -24.96 28.99
N GLN A 418 -3.22 -24.64 29.97
CA GLN A 418 -4.17 -23.53 29.94
C GLN A 418 -3.46 -22.18 29.73
N LYS A 419 -2.29 -21.97 30.35
CA LYS A 419 -1.49 -20.76 30.15
C LYS A 419 -1.01 -20.60 28.70
N LEU A 420 -0.85 -21.71 27.97
CA LEU A 420 -0.48 -21.72 26.55
C LEU A 420 -1.72 -21.59 25.63
N CYS A 421 -2.85 -22.17 26.04
CA CYS A 421 -4.11 -22.12 25.28
C CYS A 421 -4.66 -20.69 25.17
N MET A 422 -4.62 -19.90 26.26
CA MET A 422 -5.28 -18.57 26.26
C MET A 422 -4.68 -17.58 25.25
N PRO A 423 -3.35 -17.39 25.14
CA PRO A 423 -2.77 -16.54 24.10
C PRO A 423 -3.06 -17.06 22.70
N PHE A 424 -3.02 -18.39 22.49
CA PHE A 424 -3.27 -19.01 21.20
C PHE A 424 -4.73 -18.82 20.74
N LEU A 425 -5.70 -19.02 21.64
CA LEU A 425 -7.12 -18.76 21.37
C LEU A 425 -7.35 -17.30 20.99
N ARG A 426 -6.75 -16.36 21.73
CA ARG A 426 -6.86 -14.93 21.42
C ARG A 426 -6.29 -14.62 20.03
N PHE A 427 -5.07 -15.08 19.77
CA PHE A 427 -4.43 -14.90 18.47
C PHE A 427 -5.28 -15.44 17.32
N LYS A 428 -5.81 -16.66 17.45
CA LYS A 428 -6.63 -17.29 16.41
C LYS A 428 -8.00 -16.65 16.24
N LYS A 429 -8.59 -16.09 17.30
CA LYS A 429 -9.80 -15.27 17.19
C LYS A 429 -9.54 -13.99 16.39
N ASP A 430 -8.46 -13.29 16.71
CA ASP A 430 -8.09 -12.05 16.02
C ASP A 430 -7.84 -12.33 14.52
N GLU A 431 -7.14 -13.42 14.19
CA GLU A 431 -6.97 -13.86 12.79
C GLU A 431 -8.31 -14.21 12.12
N ALA A 432 -9.18 -14.99 12.76
CA ALA A 432 -10.46 -15.39 12.17
C ALA A 432 -11.43 -14.22 11.93
N ILE A 433 -11.36 -13.19 12.77
CA ILE A 433 -12.12 -11.95 12.55
C ILE A 433 -11.58 -11.21 11.32
N ALA A 434 -10.26 -11.22 11.10
CA ALA A 434 -9.62 -10.52 9.99
C ALA A 434 -9.77 -11.24 8.63
N ILE A 435 -9.61 -12.57 8.59
CA ILE A 435 -9.54 -13.34 7.33
C ILE A 435 -10.59 -14.45 7.21
N GLY A 436 -11.49 -14.61 8.20
CA GLY A 436 -12.59 -15.57 8.19
C GLY A 436 -12.24 -16.96 8.72
N ALA A 437 -13.18 -17.91 8.53
CA ALA A 437 -13.12 -19.26 9.10
C ALA A 437 -11.85 -20.05 8.73
N GLN A 438 -11.25 -19.75 7.58
CA GLN A 438 -10.00 -20.37 7.13
C GLN A 438 -8.83 -20.21 8.12
N ALA A 439 -8.84 -19.17 8.98
CA ALA A 439 -7.82 -19.00 10.02
C ALA A 439 -7.85 -20.09 11.10
N LEU A 440 -9.00 -20.78 11.21
CA LEU A 440 -9.28 -21.79 12.22
C LEU A 440 -9.02 -23.21 11.72
N GLU A 441 -8.61 -23.38 10.47
CA GLU A 441 -8.26 -24.67 9.90
C GLU A 441 -7.05 -25.29 10.62
N LEU A 442 -7.04 -26.62 10.69
CA LEU A 442 -5.95 -27.38 11.31
C LEU A 442 -4.66 -27.36 10.48
N LYS A 443 -4.74 -26.95 9.21
CA LYS A 443 -3.62 -26.84 8.29
C LYS A 443 -3.63 -25.45 7.64
N LEU A 444 -2.46 -25.00 7.19
CA LEU A 444 -2.35 -23.80 6.39
C LEU A 444 -2.99 -24.02 5.00
N PRO A 445 -3.40 -22.94 4.29
CA PRO A 445 -4.02 -23.06 2.97
C PRO A 445 -3.04 -23.49 1.86
N PHE A 446 -1.79 -23.81 2.20
CA PHE A 446 -0.73 -24.29 1.32
C PHE A 446 0.08 -25.37 2.02
N GLY A 447 0.73 -26.26 1.25
CA GLY A 447 1.67 -27.25 1.77
C GLY A 447 3.00 -26.59 2.15
N GLU A 448 3.32 -26.58 3.44
CA GLU A 448 4.54 -25.96 3.97
C GLU A 448 5.79 -26.71 3.47
N ILE A 449 5.75 -28.04 3.49
CA ILE A 449 6.87 -28.88 3.03
C ILE A 449 7.12 -28.64 1.54
N ASP A 450 6.06 -28.56 0.73
CA ASP A 450 6.15 -28.35 -0.71
C ASP A 450 6.74 -26.97 -1.04
N VAL A 451 6.29 -25.92 -0.34
CA VAL A 451 6.84 -24.56 -0.48
C VAL A 451 8.34 -24.53 -0.16
N LEU A 452 8.76 -25.15 0.94
CA LEU A 452 10.17 -25.20 1.32
C LEU A 452 11.01 -26.06 0.36
N LYS A 453 10.47 -27.18 -0.13
CA LYS A 453 11.15 -28.05 -1.09
C LYS A 453 11.31 -27.39 -2.46
N GLU A 454 10.28 -26.74 -2.99
CA GLU A 454 10.35 -26.01 -4.26
C GLU A 454 11.37 -24.87 -4.21
N ASN A 455 11.61 -24.31 -3.02
CA ASN A 455 12.54 -23.20 -2.79
C ASN A 455 13.84 -23.61 -2.07
N LEU A 456 14.20 -24.90 -2.10
CA LEU A 456 15.34 -25.42 -1.33
C LEU A 456 16.66 -24.73 -1.71
N ASP A 457 16.90 -24.50 -3.00
CA ASP A 457 18.11 -23.81 -3.49
C ASP A 457 18.18 -22.36 -2.99
N LEU A 458 17.03 -21.67 -2.93
CA LEU A 458 16.94 -20.34 -2.36
C LEU A 458 17.31 -20.39 -0.87
N ILE A 459 16.73 -21.32 -0.11
CA ILE A 459 16.99 -21.50 1.32
C ILE A 459 18.50 -21.73 1.54
N LYS A 460 19.09 -22.70 0.85
CA LYS A 460 20.54 -23.03 0.90
C LYS A 460 21.42 -21.81 0.69
N ARG A 461 21.21 -21.07 -0.41
CA ARG A 461 21.96 -19.85 -0.72
C ARG A 461 21.80 -18.78 0.36
N GLN A 462 20.58 -18.62 0.88
CA GLN A 462 20.29 -17.59 1.86
C GLN A 462 20.89 -17.87 3.23
N ILE A 463 20.93 -19.13 3.66
CA ILE A 463 21.52 -19.52 4.95
C ILE A 463 23.02 -19.84 4.83
N GLY A 464 23.54 -20.02 3.61
CA GLY A 464 24.96 -20.29 3.35
C GLY A 464 25.37 -21.74 3.64
N LEU A 465 24.45 -22.70 3.46
CA LEU A 465 24.71 -24.13 3.64
C LEU A 465 24.57 -24.90 2.33
N GLU A 466 25.44 -25.89 2.11
CA GLU A 466 25.37 -26.78 0.95
C GLU A 466 24.28 -27.86 1.11
N GLU A 467 24.13 -28.37 2.34
CA GLU A 467 23.20 -29.45 2.68
C GLU A 467 22.09 -28.94 3.61
N VAL A 468 20.86 -29.06 3.11
CA VAL A 468 19.63 -28.70 3.83
C VAL A 468 18.58 -29.74 3.51
N GLU A 469 17.92 -30.28 4.53
CA GLU A 469 16.85 -31.26 4.41
C GLU A 469 15.55 -30.72 5.00
N ILE A 470 14.44 -30.92 4.27
CA ILE A 470 13.09 -30.63 4.75
C ILE A 470 12.45 -31.94 5.22
N LEU A 471 12.11 -32.00 6.50
CA LEU A 471 11.71 -33.19 7.22
C LEU A 471 10.31 -33.03 7.83
N ALA A 472 9.49 -34.07 7.75
CA ALA A 472 8.20 -34.09 8.43
C ALA A 472 8.42 -34.40 9.93
N ALA A 473 7.94 -33.54 10.81
CA ALA A 473 8.07 -33.73 12.26
C ALA A 473 7.28 -34.94 12.78
N SER A 474 6.31 -35.44 12.00
CA SER A 474 5.53 -36.64 12.29
C SER A 474 6.25 -37.94 11.95
N ASP A 475 7.34 -37.90 11.17
CA ASP A 475 8.09 -39.07 10.74
C ASP A 475 9.15 -39.47 11.78
N PRO A 476 9.04 -40.65 12.43
CA PRO A 476 10.01 -41.10 13.42
C PRO A 476 11.43 -41.24 12.86
N ASP A 477 11.58 -41.65 11.61
CA ASP A 477 12.89 -41.82 10.97
C ASP A 477 13.55 -40.46 10.71
N ALA A 478 12.73 -39.45 10.38
CA ALA A 478 13.18 -38.07 10.26
C ALA A 478 13.64 -37.51 11.62
N LEU A 479 12.91 -37.76 12.71
CA LEU A 479 13.31 -37.33 14.05
C LEU A 479 14.63 -37.97 14.50
N ALA A 480 14.88 -39.23 14.13
CA ALA A 480 16.13 -39.91 14.45
C ALA A 480 17.37 -39.17 13.89
N LYS A 481 17.22 -38.44 12.78
CA LYS A 481 18.31 -37.64 12.18
C LYS A 481 18.77 -36.49 13.06
N ALA A 482 17.95 -35.98 13.98
CA ALA A 482 18.37 -34.94 14.92
C ALA A 482 19.37 -35.44 15.98
N GLY A 483 19.55 -36.77 16.14
CA GLY A 483 20.54 -37.34 17.05
C GLY A 483 20.42 -36.82 18.49
N SER A 484 21.51 -36.26 19.03
CA SER A 484 21.54 -35.68 20.37
C SER A 484 20.67 -34.42 20.53
N LEU A 485 20.31 -33.77 19.42
CA LEU A 485 19.53 -32.52 19.38
C LEU A 485 18.01 -32.76 19.31
N VAL A 486 17.54 -34.01 19.35
CA VAL A 486 16.09 -34.33 19.45
C VAL A 486 15.43 -33.62 20.63
N SER A 487 16.18 -33.40 21.72
CA SER A 487 15.69 -32.65 22.88
C SER A 487 15.28 -31.21 22.54
N LEU A 488 15.90 -30.55 21.56
CA LEU A 488 15.48 -29.24 21.08
C LEU A 488 14.16 -29.28 20.31
N LEU A 489 13.88 -30.36 19.57
CA LEU A 489 12.57 -30.55 18.93
C LEU A 489 11.46 -30.71 19.95
N ASN A 490 11.74 -31.35 21.08
CA ASN A 490 10.77 -31.49 22.17
C ASN A 490 10.55 -30.17 22.92
N GLN A 491 11.57 -29.32 23.03
CA GLN A 491 11.45 -28.00 23.66
C GLN A 491 10.75 -26.98 22.76
N ASN A 492 11.04 -27.03 21.45
CA ASN A 492 10.49 -26.14 20.44
C ASN A 492 9.88 -26.98 19.29
N PRO A 493 8.72 -27.62 19.53
CA PRO A 493 8.10 -28.46 18.51
C PRO A 493 7.65 -27.62 17.32
N ALA A 494 7.91 -28.13 16.13
CA ALA A 494 7.40 -27.55 14.90
C ALA A 494 5.85 -27.50 14.96
N SER A 495 5.28 -26.42 14.47
CA SER A 495 3.83 -26.29 14.32
C SER A 495 3.52 -25.52 13.05
N PRO A 496 2.30 -25.64 12.49
CA PRO A 496 2.00 -24.98 11.22
C PRO A 496 2.32 -23.49 11.24
N GLY A 497 3.07 -23.04 10.24
CA GLY A 497 3.55 -21.66 10.13
C GLY A 497 4.79 -21.34 10.96
N SER A 498 5.37 -22.32 11.65
CA SER A 498 6.54 -22.17 12.52
C SER A 498 7.40 -23.43 12.48
N PRO A 499 8.22 -23.61 11.42
CA PRO A 499 9.13 -24.74 11.32
C PRO A 499 10.26 -24.63 12.35
N THR A 500 10.82 -25.77 12.73
CA THR A 500 11.98 -25.83 13.65
C THR A 500 13.21 -26.24 12.87
N ALA A 501 14.26 -25.42 12.91
CA ALA A 501 15.53 -25.72 12.25
C ALA A 501 16.61 -26.12 13.27
N ILE A 502 17.37 -27.16 12.92
CA ILE A 502 18.53 -27.68 13.65
C ILE A 502 19.72 -27.69 12.71
N PHE A 503 20.91 -27.42 13.23
CA PHE A 503 22.14 -27.47 12.45
C PHE A 503 23.09 -28.49 13.07
N LEU A 504 23.59 -29.41 12.24
CA LEU A 504 24.51 -30.47 12.63
C LEU A 504 25.88 -30.17 12.01
N THR A 505 26.92 -30.11 12.83
CA THR A 505 28.32 -30.15 12.37
C THR A 505 28.75 -31.59 12.24
N SER A 506 29.26 -31.96 11.05
CA SER A 506 29.77 -33.30 10.76
C SER A 506 31.11 -33.58 11.43
#